data_AF-A0A9J5Y1S0-F1
#
_entry.id   AF-A0A9J5Y1S0-F1
#
_cell.length_a   1.000
_cell.length_b   1.000
_cell.length_c   1.000
_cell.angle_alpha   90.00
_cell.angle_beta   90.00
_cell.angle_gamma   90.00
#
_symmetry.space_group_name_H-M   'P 1'
#
loop_
_entity.id
_entity.type
_entity.pdbx_description
1 polymer ?
#
loop_
_entity_poly.entity_id
_entity_poly.type
_entity_poly.pdbx_seq_one_letter_code
_entity_poly.pdbx_strand_id
1 'polypeptide(L)'
;MSVDNEIVMRDVTNAGLVVSDRIGRDVASQIDLEDALEASRYASHPYTAQPREWPPLVEVVDSWELPSVLIERYNASSGEGTALCGVFPEIRRAWASVDNTLFLWRFDKWDGHCPEYSGDEQAICVVGLAKVKPGIFVEAIQYLLILATPVEVLYLHECSTLFIQVM
;
A
#
# COMPACT_ATOMS: atom_id res chain seq x y z
N MET A 1 -9.00 5.78 -51.83
CA MET A 1 -8.18 5.23 -50.73
C MET A 1 -6.97 4.56 -51.41
N SER A 2 -5.74 4.88 -51.00
CA SER A 2 -4.53 4.36 -51.67
C SER A 2 -4.35 2.86 -51.39
N VAL A 3 -3.76 2.12 -52.32
CA VAL A 3 -3.47 0.67 -52.20
C VAL A 3 -2.64 0.38 -50.94
N ASP A 4 -1.77 1.31 -50.55
CA ASP A 4 -1.00 1.25 -49.31
C ASP A 4 -1.90 1.17 -48.07
N ASN A 5 -3.06 1.84 -48.08
CA ASN A 5 -4.00 1.82 -46.97
C ASN A 5 -4.72 0.47 -46.83
N GLU A 6 -4.96 -0.26 -47.92
CA GLU A 6 -5.56 -1.60 -47.88
C GLU A 6 -4.57 -2.65 -47.36
N ILE A 7 -3.30 -2.55 -47.76
CA ILE A 7 -2.23 -3.42 -47.27
C ILE A 7 -2.04 -3.21 -45.76
N VAL A 8 -1.97 -1.96 -45.33
CA VAL A 8 -1.88 -1.60 -43.90
C VAL A 8 -3.08 -2.15 -43.12
N MET A 9 -4.31 -2.00 -43.62
CA MET A 9 -5.50 -2.52 -42.93
C MET A 9 -5.52 -4.05 -42.82
N ARG A 10 -5.03 -4.75 -43.84
CA ARG A 10 -4.91 -6.22 -43.83
C ARG A 10 -3.90 -6.68 -42.78
N ASP A 11 -2.74 -6.03 -42.73
CA ASP A 11 -1.68 -6.40 -41.80
C ASP A 11 -2.07 -6.10 -40.34
N VAL A 12 -2.77 -4.98 -40.10
CA VAL A 12 -3.36 -4.64 -38.80
C VAL A 12 -4.39 -5.68 -38.36
N THR A 13 -5.26 -6.13 -39.28
CA THR A 13 -6.28 -7.15 -38.98
C THR A 13 -5.64 -8.49 -38.62
N ASN A 14 -4.62 -8.90 -39.38
CA ASN A 14 -3.88 -10.14 -39.12
C ASN A 14 -3.12 -10.07 -37.78
N ALA A 15 -2.48 -8.94 -37.48
CA ALA A 15 -1.84 -8.73 -36.19
C ALA A 15 -2.85 -8.80 -35.03
N GLY A 16 -4.03 -8.19 -35.19
CA GLY A 16 -5.11 -8.25 -34.23
C GLY A 16 -5.55 -9.69 -33.93
N LEU A 17 -5.72 -10.52 -34.96
CA LEU A 17 -6.08 -11.94 -34.79
C LEU A 17 -5.01 -12.70 -33.99
N VAL A 18 -3.72 -12.49 -34.30
CA VAL A 18 -2.62 -13.16 -33.60
C VAL A 18 -2.53 -12.73 -32.14
N VAL A 19 -2.70 -11.43 -31.86
CA VAL A 19 -2.70 -10.89 -30.49
C VAL A 19 -3.89 -11.45 -29.70
N SER A 20 -5.10 -11.45 -30.27
CA SER A 20 -6.29 -12.01 -29.61
C SER A 20 -6.16 -13.50 -29.34
N ASP A 21 -5.65 -14.28 -30.29
CA ASP A 21 -5.37 -15.70 -30.11
C ASP A 21 -4.32 -15.94 -29.02
N ARG A 22 -3.28 -15.10 -28.96
CA ARG A 22 -2.27 -15.19 -27.90
C ARG A 22 -2.83 -14.86 -26.52
N ILE A 23 -3.60 -13.78 -26.40
CA ILE A 23 -4.27 -13.41 -25.14
C ILE A 23 -5.22 -14.53 -24.70
N GLY A 24 -6.00 -15.09 -25.63
CA GLY A 24 -6.91 -16.20 -25.34
C GLY A 24 -6.18 -17.42 -24.80
N ARG A 25 -5.05 -17.79 -25.41
CA ARG A 25 -4.20 -18.89 -24.91
C ARG A 25 -3.56 -18.57 -23.56
N ASP A 26 -3.06 -17.36 -23.36
CA ASP A 26 -2.42 -16.96 -22.10
C ASP A 26 -3.43 -17.00 -20.94
N VAL A 27 -4.65 -16.48 -21.15
CA VAL A 27 -5.74 -16.56 -20.15
C VAL A 27 -6.11 -18.02 -19.86
N ALA A 28 -6.27 -18.85 -20.88
CA ALA A 28 -6.61 -20.27 -20.70
C ALA A 28 -5.48 -21.10 -20.06
N SER A 29 -4.23 -20.62 -20.13
CA SER A 29 -3.06 -21.28 -19.52
C SER A 29 -2.89 -20.96 -18.03
N GLN A 30 -3.57 -19.93 -17.52
CA GLN A 30 -3.56 -19.65 -16.09
C GLN A 30 -4.42 -20.68 -15.35
N ILE A 31 -3.81 -21.34 -14.37
CA ILE A 31 -4.49 -22.26 -13.47
C ILE A 31 -5.24 -21.42 -12.44
N ASP A 32 -6.46 -21.84 -12.08
CA ASP A 32 -7.20 -21.20 -11.00
C ASP A 32 -6.41 -21.25 -9.69
N LEU A 33 -6.48 -20.19 -8.88
CA LEU A 33 -5.70 -20.09 -7.65
C LEU A 33 -6.05 -21.19 -6.65
N GLU A 34 -7.32 -21.59 -6.56
CA GLU A 34 -7.78 -22.66 -5.68
C GLU A 34 -7.20 -24.01 -6.12
N ASP A 35 -7.26 -24.32 -7.41
CA ASP A 35 -6.69 -25.54 -7.99
C ASP A 35 -5.16 -25.59 -7.81
N ALA A 36 -4.48 -24.45 -7.96
CA ALA A 36 -3.04 -24.34 -7.76
C ALA A 36 -2.64 -24.58 -6.28
N LEU A 37 -3.43 -24.03 -5.35
CA LEU A 37 -3.22 -24.24 -3.91
C LEU A 37 -3.49 -25.70 -3.52
N GLU A 38 -4.50 -26.35 -4.07
CA GLU A 38 -4.78 -27.76 -3.82
C GLU A 38 -3.65 -28.66 -4.32
N ALA A 39 -3.11 -28.39 -5.51
CA ALA A 39 -1.96 -29.12 -6.05
C ALA A 39 -0.70 -28.98 -5.16
N SER A 40 -0.49 -27.81 -4.54
CA SER A 40 0.65 -27.58 -3.64
C SER A 40 0.57 -28.38 -2.33
N ARG A 41 -0.62 -28.81 -1.89
CA ARG A 41 -0.76 -29.64 -0.67
C ARG A 41 -0.07 -30.99 -0.78
N TYR A 42 0.08 -31.48 -2.01
CA TYR A 42 0.76 -32.73 -2.32
C TYR A 42 2.26 -32.52 -2.63
N ALA A 43 2.77 -31.29 -2.56
CA ALA A 43 4.18 -31.00 -2.77
C ALA A 43 5.02 -31.53 -1.59
N SER A 44 6.07 -32.30 -1.91
CA SER A 44 6.99 -32.87 -0.91
C SER A 44 7.86 -31.83 -0.21
N HIS A 45 7.96 -30.62 -0.76
CA HIS A 45 8.76 -29.50 -0.25
C HIS A 45 7.95 -28.19 -0.33
N PRO A 46 6.97 -27.97 0.58
CA PRO A 46 6.13 -26.76 0.56
C PRO A 46 6.89 -25.47 0.92
N TYR A 47 8.11 -25.60 1.45
CA TYR A 47 9.01 -24.49 1.76
C TYR A 47 10.37 -24.74 1.14
N THR A 48 10.60 -24.18 -0.04
CA THR A 48 11.95 -24.09 -0.62
C THR A 48 12.54 -22.77 -0.17
N ALA A 49 13.72 -22.77 0.44
CA ALA A 49 14.50 -21.54 0.63
C ALA A 49 14.59 -20.86 -0.74
N GLN A 50 14.20 -19.58 -0.83
CA GLN A 50 14.00 -18.81 -2.07
C GLN A 50 14.89 -19.35 -3.19
N PRO A 51 14.31 -19.96 -4.25
CA PRO A 51 15.12 -20.57 -5.28
C PRO A 51 16.11 -19.54 -5.82
N ARG A 52 17.41 -19.88 -5.85
CA ARG A 52 18.46 -19.04 -6.46
C ARG A 52 18.38 -19.07 -7.99
N GLU A 53 17.17 -19.11 -8.52
CA GLU A 53 16.85 -19.13 -9.93
C GLU A 53 16.79 -17.68 -10.42
N TRP A 54 17.34 -17.43 -11.61
CA TRP A 54 17.36 -16.09 -12.20
C TRP A 54 16.17 -15.94 -13.17
N PRO A 55 15.32 -14.91 -13.02
CA PRO A 55 15.33 -13.88 -11.96
C PRO A 55 14.68 -14.37 -10.64
N PRO A 56 15.08 -13.79 -9.48
CA PRO A 56 14.48 -14.11 -8.19
C PRO A 56 13.00 -13.70 -8.16
N LEU A 57 12.18 -14.46 -7.40
CA LEU A 57 10.74 -14.18 -7.26
C LEU A 57 10.45 -12.87 -6.51
N VAL A 58 11.29 -12.52 -5.53
CA VAL A 58 11.20 -11.27 -4.76
C VAL A 58 12.61 -10.77 -4.53
N GLU A 59 12.82 -9.49 -4.84
CA GLU A 59 14.06 -8.78 -4.60
C GLU A 59 13.77 -7.56 -3.70
N VAL A 60 14.60 -7.33 -2.69
CA VAL A 60 14.53 -6.10 -1.89
C VAL A 60 15.13 -4.99 -2.73
N VAL A 61 14.28 -4.12 -3.25
CA VAL A 61 14.70 -3.00 -4.11
C VAL A 61 15.31 -1.88 -3.28
N ASP A 62 14.65 -1.50 -2.17
CA ASP A 62 15.06 -0.39 -1.31
C ASP A 62 14.81 -0.72 0.17
N SER A 63 15.55 -0.04 1.05
CA SER A 63 15.37 -0.08 2.50
C SER A 63 15.48 1.35 3.05
N TRP A 64 14.57 1.71 3.97
CA TRP A 64 14.47 3.05 4.53
C TRP A 64 14.55 2.99 6.05
N GLU A 65 15.32 3.91 6.63
CA GLU A 65 15.37 4.08 8.08
C GLU A 65 14.12 4.83 8.58
N LEU A 66 13.78 4.60 9.85
CA LEU A 66 12.69 5.30 10.49
C LEU A 66 13.05 6.78 10.74
N PRO A 67 12.07 7.70 10.71
CA PRO A 67 12.31 9.11 11.04
C PRO A 67 12.97 9.28 12.42
N SER A 68 14.01 10.12 12.51
CA SER A 68 14.74 10.34 13.78
C SER A 68 13.82 10.83 14.90
N VAL A 69 12.86 11.71 14.58
CA VAL A 69 11.86 12.22 15.54
C VAL A 69 11.06 11.10 16.21
N LEU A 70 10.71 10.06 15.45
CA LEU A 70 10.01 8.88 15.96
C LEU A 70 10.92 8.08 16.91
N ILE A 71 12.18 7.86 16.50
CA ILE A 71 13.17 7.13 17.29
C ILE A 71 13.43 7.85 18.62
N GLU A 72 13.63 9.17 18.57
CA GLU A 72 13.83 10.02 19.74
C GLU A 72 12.62 9.94 20.68
N ARG A 73 11.40 10.02 20.15
CA ARG A 73 10.19 9.97 20.97
C ARG A 73 9.99 8.61 21.64
N TYR A 74 10.23 7.52 20.91
CA TYR A 74 10.17 6.16 21.44
C TYR A 74 11.19 5.96 22.58
N ASN A 75 12.43 6.42 22.37
CA ASN A 75 13.48 6.32 23.38
C ASN A 75 13.22 7.20 24.60
N ALA A 76 12.58 8.37 24.44
CA ALA A 76 12.21 9.25 25.54
C ALA A 76 11.18 8.63 26.50
N SER A 77 10.33 7.71 26.01
CA SER A 77 9.42 6.91 26.83
C SER A 77 10.11 5.70 27.49
N SER A 78 11.45 5.68 27.54
CA SER A 78 12.27 4.58 28.06
C SER A 78 11.97 3.19 27.47
N GLY A 79 11.31 3.14 26.30
CA GLY A 79 10.82 1.90 25.70
C GLY A 79 9.69 1.22 26.48
N GLU A 80 9.10 1.89 27.47
CA GLU A 80 7.96 1.38 28.27
C GLU A 80 6.60 1.80 27.69
N GLY A 81 6.60 2.71 26.71
CA GLY A 81 5.40 3.18 26.02
C GLY A 81 4.82 2.16 25.03
N THR A 82 3.51 2.26 24.78
CA THR A 82 2.87 1.43 23.75
C THR A 82 3.19 1.98 22.37
N ALA A 83 3.87 1.18 21.55
CA ALA A 83 4.19 1.55 20.18
C ALA A 83 3.51 0.64 19.17
N LEU A 84 2.90 1.24 18.15
CA LEU A 84 2.29 0.55 17.02
C LEU A 84 2.85 1.13 15.72
N CYS A 85 2.86 0.35 14.65
CA CYS A 85 3.25 0.84 13.34
C CYS A 85 2.53 0.10 12.22
N GLY A 86 2.51 0.72 11.05
CA GLY A 86 1.92 0.14 9.86
C GLY A 86 2.13 0.98 8.62
N VAL A 87 1.52 0.54 7.53
CA VAL A 87 1.58 1.21 6.24
C VAL A 87 0.18 1.38 5.67
N PHE A 88 -0.01 2.49 4.95
CA PHE A 88 -1.17 2.79 4.15
C PHE A 88 -0.74 2.97 2.68
N PRO A 89 -0.67 1.86 1.91
CA PRO A 89 -0.23 1.88 0.53
C PRO A 89 -1.07 2.79 -0.37
N GLU A 90 -2.37 2.92 -0.08
CA GLU A 90 -3.33 3.71 -0.86
C GLU A 90 -2.96 5.20 -0.90
N ILE A 91 -2.31 5.70 0.16
CA ILE A 91 -1.84 7.09 0.27
C ILE A 91 -0.30 7.18 0.31
N ARG A 92 0.39 6.07 0.05
CA ARG A 92 1.87 5.94 0.06
C ARG A 92 2.52 6.44 1.36
N ARG A 93 1.90 6.14 2.51
CA ARG A 93 2.41 6.58 3.82
C ARG A 93 2.62 5.43 4.78
N ALA A 94 3.65 5.56 5.59
CA ALA A 94 3.88 4.74 6.76
C ALA A 94 3.50 5.56 7.99
N TRP A 95 3.09 4.87 9.04
CA TRP A 95 2.70 5.49 10.30
C TRP A 95 3.28 4.72 11.48
N ALA A 96 3.46 5.42 12.57
CA ALA A 96 3.79 4.84 13.86
C ALA A 96 3.12 5.65 14.96
N SER A 97 2.66 5.00 16.02
CA SER A 97 2.23 5.67 17.24
C SER A 97 3.14 5.31 18.40
N VAL A 98 3.38 6.27 19.27
CA VAL A 98 4.04 6.09 20.57
C VAL A 98 3.13 6.74 21.60
N ASP A 99 2.53 5.92 22.45
CA ASP A 99 1.51 6.33 23.42
C ASP A 99 0.37 7.10 22.72
N ASN A 100 0.17 8.38 23.05
CA ASN A 100 -0.87 9.25 22.50
C ASN A 100 -0.44 10.01 21.24
N THR A 101 0.77 9.76 20.74
CA THR A 101 1.37 10.52 19.63
C THR A 101 1.43 9.67 18.38
N LEU A 102 0.99 10.22 17.25
CA LEU A 102 1.03 9.61 15.93
C LEU A 102 2.02 10.34 15.01
N PHE A 103 2.83 9.57 14.31
CA PHE A 103 3.75 9.99 13.26
C PHE A 103 3.29 9.43 11.92
N LEU A 104 3.34 10.25 10.87
CA LEU A 104 2.97 9.86 9.51
C LEU A 104 4.02 10.38 8.54
N TRP A 105 4.55 9.54 7.65
CA TRP A 105 5.54 9.96 6.66
C TRP A 105 5.39 9.20 5.36
N ARG A 106 6.01 9.68 4.28
CA ARG A 106 6.06 8.98 3.01
C ARG A 106 7.12 7.89 3.02
N PHE A 107 6.74 6.66 2.68
CA PHE A 107 7.71 5.56 2.53
C PHE A 107 8.27 5.46 1.12
N ASP A 108 7.64 6.09 0.12
CA ASP A 108 8.05 6.00 -1.29
C ASP A 108 9.13 7.03 -1.65
N LYS A 109 9.06 8.21 -1.03
CA LYS A 109 10.04 9.30 -1.19
C LYS A 109 10.15 10.02 0.13
N TRP A 110 11.32 9.93 0.76
CA TRP A 110 11.62 10.74 1.94
C TRP A 110 11.70 12.22 1.54
N ASP A 111 10.77 13.02 2.05
CA ASP A 111 10.69 14.47 1.84
C ASP A 111 11.21 15.26 3.05
N GLY A 112 11.77 14.58 4.05
CA GLY A 112 12.18 15.20 5.31
C GLY A 112 11.02 15.55 6.24
N HIS A 113 9.78 15.27 5.86
CA HIS A 113 8.60 15.59 6.64
C HIS A 113 8.03 14.35 7.33
N CYS A 114 7.93 14.43 8.64
CA CYS A 114 7.20 13.47 9.47
C CYS A 114 6.20 14.23 10.34
N PRO A 115 5.03 14.61 9.80
CA PRO A 115 3.97 15.21 10.59
C PRO A 115 3.65 14.40 11.85
N GLU A 116 3.52 15.14 12.96
CA GLU A 116 3.14 14.62 14.27
C GLU A 116 1.73 15.08 14.61
N TYR A 117 0.93 14.17 15.17
CA TYR A 117 -0.32 14.45 15.85
C TYR A 117 -0.20 13.98 17.30
N SER A 118 -0.36 14.88 18.26
CA SER A 118 -0.35 14.53 19.68
C SER A 118 -1.79 14.66 20.22
N GLY A 119 -2.36 13.54 20.67
CA GLY A 119 -3.64 13.53 21.38
C GLY A 119 -3.49 13.94 22.84
N ASP A 120 -4.60 14.23 23.54
CA ASP A 120 -4.56 14.79 24.90
C ASP A 120 -3.92 13.83 25.91
N GLU A 121 -4.57 12.70 26.24
CA GLU A 121 -4.13 11.91 27.42
C GLU A 121 -4.06 10.39 27.21
N GLN A 122 -4.75 9.84 26.21
CA GLN A 122 -4.87 8.39 26.08
C GLN A 122 -4.00 7.83 24.96
N ALA A 123 -3.43 6.65 25.23
CA ALA A 123 -2.66 5.93 24.24
C ALA A 123 -3.54 5.55 23.04
N ILE A 124 -2.98 5.68 21.84
CA ILE A 124 -3.57 5.24 20.59
C ILE A 124 -3.46 3.71 20.55
N CYS A 125 -4.60 3.04 20.50
CA CYS A 125 -4.70 1.58 20.42
C CYS A 125 -4.84 1.09 18.97
N VAL A 126 -5.46 1.88 18.10
CA VAL A 126 -5.70 1.52 16.71
C VAL A 126 -5.56 2.74 15.82
N VAL A 127 -4.93 2.53 14.66
CA VAL A 127 -4.87 3.50 13.56
C VAL A 127 -5.41 2.81 12.31
N GLY A 128 -6.36 3.44 11.64
CA GLY A 128 -7.01 2.89 10.46
C GLY A 128 -7.21 3.94 9.37
N LEU A 129 -7.25 3.49 8.12
CA LEU A 129 -7.56 4.33 6.97
C LEU A 129 -8.85 3.83 6.32
N ALA A 130 -9.81 4.72 6.11
CA ALA A 130 -11.08 4.39 5.47
C ALA A 130 -11.35 5.33 4.29
N LYS A 131 -11.96 4.82 3.22
CA LYS A 131 -12.45 5.66 2.12
C LYS A 131 -13.68 6.45 2.57
N VAL A 132 -13.76 7.72 2.18
CA VAL A 132 -14.96 8.53 2.46
C VAL A 132 -16.16 8.05 1.65
N LYS A 133 -17.36 8.29 2.19
CA LYS A 133 -18.59 8.14 1.43
C LYS A 133 -18.77 9.33 0.47
N PRO A 134 -19.04 9.09 -0.83
CA PRO A 134 -19.31 10.17 -1.78
C PRO A 134 -20.46 11.06 -1.32
N GLY A 135 -20.30 12.38 -1.49
CA GLY A 135 -21.33 13.37 -1.17
C GLY A 135 -21.44 13.78 0.31
N ILE A 136 -20.55 13.29 1.18
CA ILE A 136 -20.48 13.75 2.59
C ILE A 136 -19.38 14.81 2.78
N PHE A 137 -18.20 14.59 2.21
CA PHE A 137 -17.07 15.51 2.29
C PHE A 137 -16.86 16.23 0.95
N VAL A 138 -16.07 17.29 0.98
CA VAL A 138 -15.57 17.92 -0.26
C VAL A 138 -14.78 16.91 -1.08
N GLU A 139 -14.80 17.04 -2.41
CA GLU A 139 -14.16 16.10 -3.33
C GLU A 139 -12.64 15.95 -3.09
N ALA A 140 -12.03 16.99 -2.53
CA ALA A 140 -10.64 16.99 -2.07
C ALA A 140 -10.40 16.16 -0.78
N ILE A 141 -11.34 15.36 -0.28
CA ILE A 141 -11.09 14.43 0.82
C ILE A 141 -11.48 13.05 0.33
N GLN A 142 -10.49 12.17 0.15
CA GLN A 142 -10.70 10.80 -0.37
C GLN A 142 -10.65 9.73 0.73
N TYR A 143 -9.94 10.01 1.81
CA TYR A 143 -9.72 9.08 2.91
C TYR A 143 -9.88 9.78 4.26
N LEU A 144 -10.27 9.02 5.28
CA LEU A 144 -10.31 9.41 6.68
C LEU A 144 -9.30 8.58 7.46
N LEU A 145 -8.52 9.27 8.29
CA LEU A 145 -7.67 8.63 9.28
C LEU A 145 -8.47 8.48 10.57
N ILE A 146 -8.57 7.24 11.04
CA ILE A 146 -9.34 6.85 12.22
C ILE A 146 -8.35 6.48 13.31
N LEU A 147 -8.49 7.11 14.48
CA LEU A 147 -7.72 6.78 15.68
C LEU A 147 -8.67 6.27 16.76
N ALA A 148 -8.32 5.18 17.42
CA ALA A 148 -9.07 4.72 18.59
C ALA A 148 -8.16 4.70 19.81
N THR A 149 -8.66 5.25 20.91
CA THR A 149 -8.11 5.15 22.26
C THR A 149 -8.97 4.17 23.07
N PRO A 150 -8.56 3.77 24.28
CA PRO A 150 -9.37 2.88 25.12
C PRO A 150 -10.77 3.42 25.46
N VAL A 151 -10.96 4.75 25.44
CA VAL A 151 -12.23 5.38 25.85
C VAL A 151 -13.03 5.91 24.67
N GLU A 152 -12.40 6.30 23.56
CA GLU A 152 -13.10 6.93 22.44
C GLU A 152 -12.50 6.62 21.07
N VAL A 153 -13.29 6.87 20.02
CA VAL A 153 -12.86 6.79 18.63
C VAL A 153 -12.87 8.20 18.06
N LEU A 154 -11.68 8.69 17.68
CA LEU A 154 -11.48 9.97 17.05
C LEU A 154 -11.45 9.81 15.52
N TYR A 155 -12.26 10.62 14.84
CA TYR A 155 -12.16 10.82 13.39
C TYR A 155 -11.39 12.10 13.15
N LEU A 156 -10.15 12.00 12.69
CA LEU A 156 -9.44 13.21 12.26
C LEU A 156 -10.03 13.63 10.92
N HIS A 157 -10.80 14.71 10.92
CA HIS A 157 -11.30 15.41 9.71
C HIS A 157 -10.78 16.85 9.63
N GLU A 158 -10.29 17.39 10.76
CA GLU A 158 -9.98 18.81 10.93
C GLU A 158 -8.50 19.07 11.23
N CYS A 159 -7.59 18.30 10.61
CA CYS A 159 -6.17 18.65 10.62
C CYS A 159 -5.79 19.18 9.24
N SER A 160 -6.02 20.48 9.00
CA SER A 160 -5.70 21.17 7.75
C SER A 160 -4.23 20.98 7.34
N THR A 161 -3.31 20.71 8.26
CA THR A 161 -1.90 20.48 7.93
C THR A 161 -1.61 19.03 7.51
N LEU A 162 -2.24 18.02 8.14
CA LEU A 162 -2.07 16.61 7.72
C LEU A 162 -2.90 16.28 6.47
N PHE A 163 -4.12 16.81 6.34
CA PHE A 163 -4.98 16.55 5.18
C PHE A 163 -4.47 17.20 3.90
N ILE A 164 -3.96 18.44 3.97
CA ILE A 164 -3.39 19.12 2.79
C ILE A 164 -2.11 18.41 2.32
N GLN A 165 -1.35 17.81 3.24
CA GLN A 165 -0.10 17.14 2.88
C GLN A 165 -0.28 15.68 2.45
N VAL A 166 -1.44 15.05 2.73
CA VAL A 166 -1.77 13.67 2.32
C VAL A 166 -2.36 13.58 0.91
N MET A 167 -2.80 14.69 0.32
CA MET A 167 -3.15 14.81 -1.10
C MET A 167 -1.94 15.02 -2.01
#